data_AF-A0A3M9NHP3-F1
#
_entry.id   AF-A0A3M9NHP3-F1
#
_cell.length_a   1.000
_cell.length_b   1.000
_cell.length_c   1.000
_cell.angle_alpha   90.00
_cell.angle_beta   90.00
_cell.angle_gamma   90.00
#
_symmetry.space_group_name_H-M   'P 1'
#
loop_
_entity.id
_entity.type
_entity.pdbx_description
1 polymer ?
#
loop_
_entity_poly.entity_id
_entity_poly.type
_entity_poly.pdbx_seq_one_letter_code
_entity_poly.pdbx_strand_id
1 'polypeptide(L)'
;MIQRVQTIWMILAAIAVFLTIKFSFYSGTLAIQNGADAVTSMATDGSYHLVTATDNFLILILTSALGTGIIINIFLFKQRSIQIRIIIAAILMECLIIFLYIKETEKFSQGNFNIWAILHILVIIFLIMASRGIYKDSKLIKESNRLR
;
A
#
# COMPACT_ATOMS: atom_id res chain seq x y z
N MET A 1 -5.99 -13.31 -22.92
CA MET A 1 -6.83 -12.11 -23.06
C MET A 1 -6.67 -11.26 -21.80
N ILE A 2 -5.78 -10.27 -21.84
CA ILE A 2 -5.39 -9.42 -20.69
C ILE A 2 -6.39 -8.27 -20.44
N GLN A 3 -7.37 -8.13 -21.32
CA GLN A 3 -8.33 -7.03 -21.38
C GLN A 3 -9.54 -7.30 -20.45
N ARG A 4 -9.27 -7.40 -19.16
CA ARG A 4 -10.29 -7.57 -18.12
C ARG A 4 -10.25 -6.35 -17.20
N VAL A 5 -11.41 -5.87 -16.79
CA VAL A 5 -11.55 -4.71 -15.89
C VAL A 5 -10.74 -4.88 -14.59
N GLN A 6 -10.53 -6.13 -14.13
CA GLN A 6 -9.67 -6.43 -12.97
C GLN A 6 -8.23 -5.93 -13.11
N THR A 7 -7.65 -6.00 -14.33
CA THR A 7 -6.26 -5.62 -14.57
C THR A 7 -6.07 -4.12 -14.42
N ILE A 8 -7.08 -3.34 -14.83
CA ILE A 8 -7.08 -1.87 -14.70
C ILE A 8 -7.07 -1.49 -13.22
N TRP A 9 -7.90 -2.13 -12.38
CA TRP A 9 -7.91 -1.88 -10.94
C TRP A 9 -6.58 -2.26 -10.26
N MET A 10 -5.96 -3.37 -10.67
CA MET A 10 -4.64 -3.75 -10.15
C MET A 10 -3.53 -2.78 -10.58
N ILE A 11 -3.57 -2.26 -11.81
CA ILE A 11 -2.62 -1.25 -12.28
C ILE A 11 -2.79 0.06 -11.49
N LEU A 12 -4.04 0.51 -11.29
CA LEU A 12 -4.32 1.69 -10.47
C LEU A 12 -3.87 1.51 -9.02
N ALA A 13 -4.09 0.33 -8.44
CA ALA A 13 -3.59 -0.02 -7.11
C ALA A 13 -2.05 0.04 -7.05
N ALA A 14 -1.37 -0.58 -8.01
CA ALA A 14 0.09 -0.56 -8.07
C ALA A 14 0.64 0.87 -8.20
N ILE A 15 0.07 1.68 -9.10
CA ILE A 15 0.44 3.09 -9.27
C ILE A 15 0.25 3.83 -7.94
N ALA A 16 -0.92 3.70 -7.29
CA ALA A 16 -1.17 4.34 -6.00
C ALA A 16 -0.15 3.94 -4.93
N VAL A 17 0.22 2.65 -4.85
CA VAL A 17 1.28 2.17 -3.92
C VAL A 17 2.65 2.77 -4.25
N PHE A 18 3.03 2.92 -5.53
CA PHE A 18 4.29 3.58 -5.85
C PHE A 18 4.26 5.08 -5.56
N LEU A 19 3.08 5.71 -5.67
CA LEU A 19 2.90 7.11 -5.26
C LEU A 19 3.10 7.27 -3.74
N THR A 20 2.61 6.36 -2.89
CA THR A 20 2.79 6.45 -1.43
C THR A 20 4.25 6.37 -0.99
N ILE A 21 5.16 5.86 -1.83
CA ILE A 21 6.61 5.90 -1.55
C ILE A 21 7.15 7.33 -1.65
N LYS A 22 6.64 8.12 -2.60
CA LYS A 22 7.09 9.50 -2.83
C LYS A 22 6.34 10.52 -1.98
N PHE A 23 5.07 10.28 -1.69
CA PHE A 23 4.24 11.22 -0.96
C PHE A 23 4.24 10.91 0.54
N SER A 24 4.42 11.95 1.35
CA SER A 24 4.51 11.81 2.81
C SER A 24 3.14 11.56 3.43
N PHE A 25 3.08 10.61 4.36
CA PHE A 25 1.86 10.21 5.06
C PHE A 25 1.48 11.22 6.17
N TYR A 26 2.48 11.70 6.89
CA TYR A 26 2.32 12.61 8.02
C TYR A 26 3.42 13.66 7.98
N SER A 27 3.16 14.85 8.50
CA SER A 27 4.18 15.90 8.59
C SER A 27 4.06 16.64 9.91
N GLY A 28 5.20 16.82 10.57
CA GLY A 28 5.22 17.34 11.92
C GLY A 28 6.62 17.63 12.43
N THR A 29 6.66 18.27 13.59
CA THR A 29 7.90 18.54 14.32
C THR A 29 8.21 17.35 15.22
N LEU A 30 9.42 16.80 15.12
CA LEU A 30 9.85 15.70 15.99
C LEU A 30 9.89 16.17 17.45
N ALA A 31 9.44 15.30 18.36
CA ALA A 31 9.68 15.52 19.79
C ALA A 31 11.18 15.30 20.08
N ILE A 32 11.84 16.27 20.69
CA ILE A 32 13.23 16.12 21.13
C ILE A 32 13.24 15.07 22.26
N GLN A 33 13.66 13.83 21.95
CA GLN A 33 14.05 12.87 22.99
C GLN A 33 15.53 13.09 23.31
N ASN A 34 15.79 13.70 24.46
CA ASN A 34 17.12 13.77 25.05
C ASN A 34 17.53 12.35 25.50
N GLY A 35 18.17 11.59 24.61
CA GLY A 35 18.60 10.23 24.90
C GLY A 35 19.46 9.61 23.80
N ALA A 36 20.78 9.80 23.92
CA ALA A 36 21.92 8.93 23.57
C ALA A 36 21.98 8.08 22.28
N ASP A 37 21.03 8.12 21.34
CA ASP A 37 21.11 7.37 20.06
C ASP A 37 21.17 8.31 18.85
N ALA A 38 22.04 9.32 18.97
CA ALA A 38 22.36 10.28 17.92
C ALA A 38 23.34 9.67 16.89
N VAL A 39 22.89 8.67 16.13
CA VAL A 39 23.60 8.24 14.90
C VAL A 39 22.59 8.09 13.78
N THR A 40 22.02 9.22 13.36
CA THR A 40 21.46 9.55 12.01
C THR A 40 20.38 10.64 12.05
N SER A 41 20.16 11.30 13.19
CA SER A 41 19.41 12.54 13.23
C SER A 41 20.27 13.71 12.73
N MET A 42 20.28 13.92 11.41
CA MET A 42 20.49 15.26 10.85
C MET A 42 19.26 16.16 11.17
N ALA A 43 18.83 16.17 12.43
CA ALA A 43 17.77 16.98 12.95
C ALA A 43 18.43 18.13 13.70
N THR A 44 18.79 19.17 12.96
CA THR A 44 18.98 20.49 13.53
C THR A 44 17.60 20.95 13.99
N ASP A 45 17.47 21.14 15.30
CA ASP A 45 16.56 22.05 16.00
C ASP A 45 15.20 22.38 15.33
N GLY A 46 14.07 21.91 15.89
CA GLY A 46 12.72 22.35 15.51
C GLY A 46 12.28 22.10 14.05
N SER A 47 13.07 21.35 13.28
CA SER A 47 12.83 21.18 11.85
C SER A 47 11.57 20.37 11.56
N TYR A 48 10.73 20.93 10.68
CA TYR A 48 9.55 20.28 10.12
C TYR A 48 9.99 19.05 9.33
N HIS A 49 9.55 17.86 9.74
CA HIS A 49 9.93 16.61 9.10
C HIS A 49 8.71 15.94 8.46
N LEU A 50 8.93 15.41 7.27
CA LEU A 50 7.92 14.79 6.43
C LEU A 50 8.06 13.27 6.56
N VAL A 51 7.17 12.62 7.30
CA VAL A 51 7.17 11.15 7.42
C VAL A 51 6.81 10.54 6.07
N THR A 52 7.82 10.00 5.43
CA THR A 52 7.75 9.35 4.13
C THR A 52 8.17 7.89 4.28
N ALA A 53 7.77 7.02 3.35
CA ALA A 53 8.18 5.62 3.36
C ALA A 53 9.71 5.43 3.43
N THR A 54 10.49 6.42 2.96
CA THR A 54 11.96 6.39 2.95
C THR A 54 12.58 6.54 4.34
N ASP A 55 11.87 7.15 5.30
CA ASP A 55 12.41 7.39 6.65
C ASP A 55 12.45 6.11 7.49
N ASN A 56 11.62 5.13 7.13
CA ASN A 56 11.61 3.83 7.78
C ASN A 56 11.86 2.73 6.73
N PHE A 57 13.07 2.18 6.75
CA PHE A 57 13.52 1.15 5.82
C PHE A 57 12.58 -0.08 5.77
N LEU A 58 11.93 -0.40 6.89
CA LEU A 58 10.96 -1.49 6.96
C LEU A 58 9.67 -1.13 6.22
N ILE A 59 9.15 0.09 6.38
CA ILE A 59 7.98 0.58 5.63
C ILE A 59 8.28 0.65 4.12
N LEU A 60 9.48 1.09 3.74
CA LEU A 60 9.92 1.12 2.33
C LEU A 60 9.91 -0.29 1.70
N ILE A 61 10.50 -1.27 2.40
CA ILE A 61 10.53 -2.66 1.95
C ILE A 61 9.12 -3.24 1.83
N LEU A 62 8.26 -3.03 2.83
CA LEU A 62 6.89 -3.52 2.76
C LEU A 62 6.10 -2.88 1.61
N THR A 63 6.22 -1.57 1.43
CA THR A 63 5.49 -0.84 0.38
C THR A 63 5.97 -1.25 -1.02
N SER A 64 7.28 -1.41 -1.21
CA SER A 64 7.86 -1.91 -2.47
C SER A 64 7.51 -3.38 -2.75
N ALA A 65 7.51 -4.23 -1.72
CA ALA A 65 7.06 -5.62 -1.84
C ALA A 65 5.58 -5.70 -2.21
N LEU A 66 4.73 -4.85 -1.62
CA LEU A 66 3.31 -4.76 -1.95
C LEU A 66 3.10 -4.37 -3.42
N GLY A 67 3.73 -3.29 -3.88
CA GLY A 67 3.62 -2.81 -5.26
C GLY A 67 4.09 -3.87 -6.27
N THR A 68 5.22 -4.51 -5.99
CA THR A 68 5.76 -5.60 -6.81
C THR A 68 4.82 -6.81 -6.82
N GLY A 69 4.26 -7.17 -5.66
CA GLY A 69 3.29 -8.26 -5.52
C GLY A 69 2.04 -8.04 -6.36
N ILE A 70 1.51 -6.81 -6.39
CA ILE A 70 0.36 -6.44 -7.23
C ILE A 70 0.72 -6.56 -8.72
N ILE A 71 1.91 -6.13 -9.13
CA ILE A 71 2.37 -6.26 -10.53
C ILE A 71 2.50 -7.74 -10.92
N ILE A 72 3.13 -8.57 -10.10
CA ILE A 72 3.24 -10.01 -10.35
C ILE A 72 1.84 -10.62 -10.47
N ASN A 73 0.90 -10.18 -9.63
CA ASN A 73 -0.46 -10.69 -9.65
C ASN A 73 -1.21 -10.42 -10.97
N ILE A 74 -0.89 -9.31 -11.66
CA ILE A 74 -1.43 -8.99 -12.99
C ILE A 74 -1.08 -10.11 -14.00
N PHE A 75 0.15 -10.61 -13.98
CA PHE A 75 0.61 -11.65 -14.89
C PHE A 75 0.07 -13.04 -14.52
N LEU A 76 -0.41 -13.24 -13.29
CA LEU A 76 -0.98 -14.50 -12.81
C LEU A 76 -2.44 -14.72 -13.23
N PHE A 77 -2.85 -14.17 -14.38
CA PHE A 77 -4.24 -14.18 -14.89
C PHE A 77 -4.83 -15.59 -15.12
N LYS A 78 -3.97 -16.61 -15.24
CA LYS A 78 -4.40 -18.00 -15.43
C LYS A 78 -4.92 -18.63 -14.12
N GLN A 79 -4.44 -18.19 -12.96
CA GLN A 79 -4.71 -18.84 -11.67
C GLN A 79 -5.55 -17.94 -10.75
N ARG A 80 -6.84 -17.82 -11.05
CA ARG A 80 -7.78 -16.88 -10.39
C ARG A 80 -7.88 -17.08 -8.88
N SER A 81 -7.86 -18.32 -8.42
CA SER A 81 -7.89 -18.65 -6.99
C SER A 81 -6.68 -18.08 -6.25
N ILE A 82 -5.52 -18.09 -6.89
CA ILE A 82 -4.28 -17.53 -6.32
C ILE A 82 -4.32 -16.00 -6.42
N GLN A 83 -4.87 -15.43 -7.51
CA GLN A 83 -5.00 -13.96 -7.62
C GLN A 83 -5.83 -13.36 -6.48
N ILE A 84 -6.94 -14.00 -6.11
CA ILE A 84 -7.76 -13.55 -4.97
C ILE A 84 -6.99 -13.66 -3.65
N ARG A 85 -6.26 -14.76 -3.42
CA ARG A 85 -5.44 -14.93 -2.21
C ARG A 85 -4.36 -13.85 -2.09
N ILE A 86 -3.69 -13.54 -3.21
CA ILE A 86 -2.69 -12.47 -3.26
C ILE A 86 -3.33 -11.11 -2.97
N ILE A 87 -4.52 -10.82 -3.51
CA ILE A 87 -5.22 -9.55 -3.20
C ILE A 87 -5.58 -9.45 -1.72
N ILE A 88 -6.07 -10.52 -1.11
CA ILE A 88 -6.40 -10.53 0.32
C ILE A 88 -5.13 -10.30 1.15
N ALA A 89 -4.03 -10.98 0.80
CA ALA A 89 -2.73 -10.76 1.44
C ALA A 89 -2.22 -9.31 1.25
N ALA A 90 -2.42 -8.74 0.06
CA ALA A 90 -2.07 -7.36 -0.24
C ALA A 90 -2.87 -6.36 0.61
N ILE A 91 -4.18 -6.59 0.80
CA ILE A 91 -5.01 -5.75 1.69
C ILE A 91 -4.52 -5.84 3.14
N LEU A 92 -4.21 -7.05 3.63
CA LEU A 92 -3.68 -7.22 4.98
C LEU A 92 -2.32 -6.53 5.16
N MET A 93 -1.45 -6.62 4.15
CA MET A 93 -0.15 -5.95 4.13
C MET A 93 -0.31 -4.42 4.12
N GLU A 94 -1.26 -3.89 3.36
CA GLU A 94 -1.57 -2.45 3.35
C GLU A 94 -2.07 -1.96 4.72
N CYS A 95 -2.96 -2.73 5.37
CA CYS A 95 -3.39 -2.43 6.74
C CYS A 95 -2.22 -2.41 7.74
N LEU A 96 -1.27 -3.33 7.60
CA LEU A 96 -0.06 -3.37 8.42
C LEU A 96 0.84 -2.14 8.17
N ILE A 97 0.98 -1.71 6.92
CA ILE A 97 1.73 -0.49 6.56
C ILE A 97 1.10 0.74 7.22
N ILE A 98 -0.23 0.89 7.15
CA ILE A 98 -0.95 2.00 7.80
C ILE A 98 -0.73 1.97 9.33
N PHE A 99 -0.78 0.79 9.95
CA PHE A 99 -0.51 0.63 11.38
C PHE A 99 0.91 1.07 11.75
N LEU A 100 1.92 0.70 10.95
CA LEU A 100 3.30 1.14 11.14
C LEU A 100 3.45 2.66 11.01
N TYR A 101 2.75 3.27 10.05
CA TYR A 101 2.74 4.72 9.93
C TYR A 101 2.14 5.42 11.15
N ILE A 102 1.00 4.93 11.67
CA ILE A 102 0.40 5.46 12.90
C ILE A 102 1.39 5.33 14.07
N LYS A 103 2.10 4.20 14.17
CA LYS A 103 3.15 4.02 15.18
C LYS A 103 4.30 5.00 15.03
N GLU A 104 4.71 5.34 13.81
CA GLU A 104 5.71 6.40 13.58
C GLU A 104 5.17 7.79 13.98
N THR A 105 3.87 8.07 13.79
CA THR A 105 3.28 9.36 14.21
C THR A 105 3.33 9.59 15.73
N GLU A 106 3.34 8.53 16.55
CA GLU A 106 3.46 8.64 18.02
C GLU A 106 4.80 9.28 18.46
N LYS A 107 5.83 9.29 17.60
CA LYS A 107 7.13 9.92 17.88
C LYS A 107 7.14 11.44 17.67
N PHE A 108 6.07 12.00 17.11
CA PHE A 108 5.95 13.43 16.81
C PHE A 108 5.20 14.15 17.93
N SER A 109 5.70 15.31 18.36
CA SER A 109 5.05 16.12 19.39
C SER A 109 3.86 16.90 18.83
N GLN A 110 3.99 17.38 17.59
CA GLN A 110 2.93 18.08 16.85
C GLN A 110 3.06 17.76 15.37
N GLY A 111 1.93 17.58 14.69
CA GLY A 111 1.89 17.35 13.26
C GLY A 111 0.46 17.15 12.75
N ASN A 112 0.33 17.02 11.44
CA ASN A 112 -0.95 16.79 10.79
C ASN A 112 -0.80 15.66 9.75
N PHE A 113 -1.89 14.92 9.54
CA PHE A 113 -1.98 13.99 8.42
C PHE A 113 -1.97 14.77 7.11
N ASN A 114 -1.14 14.32 6.17
CA ASN A 114 -1.13 14.91 4.84
C ASN A 114 -2.33 14.43 4.03
N ILE A 115 -2.75 15.24 3.07
CA ILE A 115 -3.81 14.86 2.12
C ILE A 115 -3.49 13.54 1.39
N TRP A 116 -2.20 13.25 1.20
CA TRP A 116 -1.70 12.04 0.55
C TRP A 116 -1.93 10.76 1.34
N ALA A 117 -2.23 10.84 2.64
CA ALA A 117 -2.64 9.67 3.44
C ALA A 117 -3.89 8.98 2.85
N ILE A 118 -4.73 9.72 2.12
CA ILE A 118 -5.89 9.17 1.39
C ILE A 118 -5.50 8.11 0.37
N LEU A 119 -4.25 8.11 -0.14
CA LEU A 119 -3.77 7.14 -1.12
C LEU A 119 -3.81 5.72 -0.57
N HIS A 120 -3.50 5.51 0.71
CA HIS A 120 -3.57 4.19 1.33
C HIS A 120 -5.00 3.62 1.34
N ILE A 121 -5.99 4.48 1.58
CA ILE A 121 -7.41 4.11 1.51
C ILE A 121 -7.79 3.79 0.06
N LEU A 122 -7.31 4.59 -0.92
CA LEU A 122 -7.54 4.32 -2.34
C LEU A 122 -6.94 2.99 -2.80
N VAL A 123 -5.75 2.62 -2.32
CA VAL A 123 -5.13 1.31 -2.59
C VAL A 123 -6.06 0.17 -2.17
N ILE A 124 -6.58 0.22 -0.94
CA ILE A 124 -7.52 -0.79 -0.43
C ILE A 124 -8.78 -0.86 -1.31
N ILE A 125 -9.36 0.30 -1.68
CA ILE A 125 -10.53 0.35 -2.54
C ILE A 125 -10.26 -0.30 -3.89
N PHE A 126 -9.14 0.04 -4.54
CA PHE A 126 -8.77 -0.54 -5.83
C PHE A 126 -8.53 -2.05 -5.76
N LEU A 127 -7.90 -2.55 -4.68
CA LEU A 127 -7.72 -3.97 -4.43
C LEU A 127 -9.06 -4.70 -4.26
N ILE A 128 -10.01 -4.12 -3.52
CA ILE A 128 -11.37 -4.68 -3.36
C ILE A 128 -12.09 -4.73 -4.71
N MET A 129 -12.01 -3.66 -5.50
CA MET A 129 -12.61 -3.62 -6.85
C MET A 129 -12.00 -4.66 -7.78
N ALA A 130 -10.67 -4.85 -7.73
CA ALA A 130 -9.97 -5.90 -8.47
C ALA A 130 -10.47 -7.30 -8.06
N SER A 131 -10.61 -7.57 -6.76
CA SER A 131 -11.12 -8.84 -6.23
C SER A 131 -12.53 -9.16 -6.73
N ARG A 132 -13.44 -8.18 -6.70
CA ARG A 132 -14.80 -8.33 -7.24
C ARG A 132 -14.80 -8.66 -8.73
N GLY A 133 -13.90 -8.02 -9.49
CA GLY A 133 -13.70 -8.30 -10.91
C GLY A 133 -13.32 -9.76 -11.17
N ILE A 134 -12.35 -10.29 -10.41
CA ILE A 134 -11.88 -11.68 -10.53
C ILE A 134 -12.98 -12.67 -10.14
N TYR A 135 -13.74 -12.38 -9.08
CA TYR A 135 -14.83 -13.26 -8.65
C TYR A 135 -15.93 -13.38 -9.71
N LYS A 136 -16.39 -12.26 -10.28
CA LYS A 136 -17.40 -12.24 -11.34
C LYS A 136 -16.94 -13.06 -12.54
N ASP A 137 -15.68 -12.87 -12.93
CA ASP A 137 -15.09 -13.57 -14.05
C ASP A 137 -14.93 -15.09 -13.80
N SER A 138 -14.53 -15.49 -12.58
CA SER A 138 -14.50 -16.89 -12.15
C SER A 138 -15.88 -17.55 -12.26
N LYS A 139 -16.93 -16.83 -11.86
CA LYS A 139 -18.32 -17.31 -11.94
C LYS A 139 -18.76 -17.56 -13.38
N LEU A 140 -18.49 -16.62 -14.30
CA LEU A 140 -18.87 -16.73 -15.72
C LEU A 140 -18.27 -17.97 -16.40
N ILE A 141 -17.00 -18.29 -16.12
CA ILE A 141 -16.38 -19.50 -16.68
C ILE A 141 -17.00 -20.75 -16.09
N LYS A 142 -17.25 -20.77 -14.78
CA LYS A 142 -17.88 -21.91 -14.13
C LYS A 142 -19.28 -22.19 -14.70
N GLU A 143 -20.05 -21.14 -15.01
CA GLU A 143 -21.36 -21.26 -15.64
C GLU A 143 -21.27 -21.74 -17.10
N SER A 144 -20.33 -21.20 -17.89
CA SER A 144 -20.09 -21.67 -19.26
C SER A 144 -19.68 -23.16 -19.32
N ASN A 145 -18.87 -23.62 -18.37
CA ASN A 145 -18.45 -25.02 -18.31
C ASN A 145 -19.52 -25.99 -17.80
N ARG A 146 -20.65 -25.48 -17.26
CA ARG A 146 -21.82 -26.31 -16.89
C ARG A 146 -22.76 -26.57 -18.06
N LEU A 147 -22.68 -25.76 -19.12
CA LEU A 147 -23.53 -25.86 -20.32
C LEU A 147 -22.88 -26.67 -21.45
N ARG A 148 -21.63 -27.08 -21.27
CA ARG A 148 -20.88 -27.98 -22.17
C ARG A 148 -20.82 -29.35 -21.52
#